data_AF-A0A3P7E1L8-F1
#
_entry.id   AF-A0A3P7E1L8-F1
#
_cell.length_a   1.000
_cell.length_b   1.000
_cell.length_c   1.000
_cell.angle_alpha   90.00
_cell.angle_beta   90.00
_cell.angle_gamma   90.00
#
_symmetry.space_group_name_H-M   'P 1'
#
loop_
_entity.id
_entity.type
_entity.pdbx_description
1 polymer ?
#
loop_
_entity_poly.entity_id
_entity_poly.type
_entity_poly.pdbx_seq_one_letter_code
_entity_poly.pdbx_strand_id
1 'polypeptide(L)'
;MIQLNERCKRVEKCKPRQIETRSGIVEGKQLHCNKGSIDVFLGIPYAKPPTGERRFKKPEIITPWTGIMKCKQYRSRAPQKDFFWDRIDLGVGKNEDCLYLNIIIPGWKPQSEFKNGFPVMFYIHGGGYMIDSAVKYHYSKIAK
;
A
#
# COMPACT_ATOMS: atom_id res chain seq x y z
N MET A 1 3.32 28.62 -24.72
CA MET A 1 3.12 28.55 -23.25
C MET A 1 2.50 27.20 -22.93
N ILE A 2 3.20 26.38 -22.13
CA ILE A 2 2.89 24.95 -21.92
C ILE A 2 1.64 24.83 -21.04
N GLN A 3 0.55 24.33 -21.61
CA GLN A 3 -0.68 23.98 -20.90
C GLN A 3 -0.41 22.77 -19.98
N LEU A 4 -0.21 23.03 -18.68
CA LEU A 4 -0.24 22.01 -17.64
C LEU A 4 -1.70 21.57 -17.43
N ASN A 5 -2.01 20.35 -17.87
CA ASN A 5 -3.30 19.67 -17.70
C ASN A 5 -3.79 19.70 -16.24
N GLU A 6 -4.81 20.53 -15.96
CA GLU A 6 -5.49 20.68 -14.67
C GLU A 6 -6.43 19.50 -14.27
N ARG A 7 -6.19 18.27 -14.75
CA ARG A 7 -7.18 17.17 -14.70
C ARG A 7 -7.28 16.38 -13.37
N CYS A 8 -6.70 16.87 -12.27
CA CYS A 8 -6.81 16.26 -10.94
C CYS A 8 -7.21 17.28 -9.86
N LYS A 9 -8.29 18.05 -10.07
CA LYS A 9 -8.82 18.98 -9.06
C LYS A 9 -10.26 18.61 -8.67
N ARG A 10 -10.40 17.57 -7.85
CA ARG A 10 -11.41 17.42 -6.76
C ARG A 10 -11.39 15.98 -6.23
N VAL A 11 -10.54 15.73 -5.23
CA VAL A 11 -10.69 14.55 -4.37
C VAL A 11 -11.75 14.92 -3.34
N GLU A 12 -13.02 14.65 -3.65
CA GLU A 12 -14.11 14.81 -2.67
C GLU A 12 -13.89 13.88 -1.46
N LYS A 13 -14.17 14.41 -0.26
CA LYS A 13 -13.88 13.85 1.07
C LYS A 13 -13.79 12.31 1.10
N CYS A 14 -12.58 11.79 1.36
CA CYS A 14 -12.35 10.37 1.67
C CYS A 14 -13.13 9.97 2.92
N LYS A 15 -14.17 9.14 2.77
CA LYS A 15 -14.74 8.44 3.93
C LYS A 15 -13.71 7.43 4.45
N PRO A 16 -13.54 7.29 5.77
CA PRO A 16 -12.70 6.23 6.33
C PRO A 16 -13.32 4.87 5.97
N ARG A 17 -12.49 3.97 5.41
CA ARG A 17 -12.89 2.59 5.14
C ARG A 17 -12.22 1.69 6.14
N GLN A 18 -13.00 1.05 7.01
CA GLN A 18 -12.49 0.14 8.03
C GLN A 18 -12.76 -1.31 7.65
N ILE A 19 -11.75 -2.17 7.82
CA ILE A 19 -11.83 -3.61 7.55
C ILE A 19 -11.18 -4.34 8.73
N GLU A 20 -11.84 -5.38 9.19
CA GLU A 20 -11.32 -6.28 10.21
C GLU A 20 -10.38 -7.31 9.56
N THR A 21 -9.20 -7.48 10.17
CA THR A 21 -8.22 -8.50 9.78
C THR A 21 -7.98 -9.45 10.96
N ARG A 22 -7.29 -10.57 10.71
CA ARG A 22 -6.87 -11.48 11.80
C ARG A 22 -5.99 -10.82 12.86
N SER A 23 -5.34 -9.71 12.54
CA SER A 23 -4.42 -8.99 13.43
C SER A 23 -5.03 -7.72 14.03
N GLY A 24 -6.26 -7.34 13.66
CA GLY A 24 -6.94 -6.13 14.14
C GLY A 24 -7.57 -5.31 13.01
N ILE A 25 -8.18 -4.18 13.37
CA ILE A 25 -8.90 -3.32 12.42
C ILE A 25 -7.91 -2.39 11.71
N VAL A 26 -8.01 -2.30 10.38
CA VAL A 26 -7.28 -1.33 9.55
C VAL A 26 -8.23 -0.28 8.97
N GLU A 27 -7.76 0.96 8.87
CA GLU A 27 -8.49 2.08 8.25
C GLU A 27 -7.73 2.62 7.04
N GLY A 28 -8.31 2.46 5.86
CA GLY A 28 -7.80 2.98 4.59
C GLY A 28 -8.42 4.31 4.17
N LYS A 29 -8.26 4.64 2.89
CA LYS A 29 -8.94 5.77 2.22
C LYS A 29 -9.89 5.21 1.17
N GLN A 30 -11.03 5.86 0.97
CA GLN A 30 -11.81 5.72 -0.24
C GLN A 30 -11.51 6.88 -1.18
N LEU A 31 -11.14 6.61 -2.42
CA LEU A 31 -10.89 7.60 -3.46
C LEU A 31 -11.91 7.46 -4.58
N HIS A 32 -12.36 8.58 -5.12
CA HIS A 32 -13.20 8.60 -6.32
C HIS A 32 -12.34 8.93 -7.53
N CYS A 33 -12.46 8.13 -8.59
CA CYS A 33 -11.85 8.34 -9.89
C CYS A 33 -12.93 8.33 -10.98
N ASN A 34 -12.56 8.72 -12.21
CA ASN A 34 -13.53 8.81 -13.32
C ASN A 34 -14.22 7.46 -13.63
N LYS A 35 -13.59 6.33 -13.27
CA LYS A 35 -14.10 4.97 -13.50
C LYS A 35 -14.85 4.36 -12.31
N GLY A 36 -15.03 5.09 -11.22
CA GLY A 36 -15.69 4.61 -10.00
C GLY A 36 -14.95 4.98 -8.72
N SER A 37 -15.17 4.23 -7.66
CA SER A 37 -14.42 4.38 -6.40
C SER A 37 -13.40 3.26 -6.24
N ILE A 38 -12.32 3.55 -5.51
CA ILE A 38 -11.36 2.55 -5.03
C ILE A 38 -11.15 2.73 -3.53
N ASP A 39 -10.99 1.61 -2.83
CA ASP A 39 -10.55 1.58 -1.45
C ASP A 39 -9.05 1.26 -1.41
N VAL A 40 -8.27 2.05 -0.69
CA VAL A 40 -6.81 1.94 -0.60
C VAL A 40 -6.37 1.82 0.84
N PHE A 41 -5.61 0.75 1.12
CA PHE A 41 -4.97 0.50 2.40
C PHE A 41 -3.47 0.44 2.17
N LEU A 42 -2.74 1.36 2.78
CA LEU A 42 -1.31 1.54 2.57
C LEU A 42 -0.56 1.27 3.86
N GLY A 43 0.51 0.49 3.77
CA GLY A 43 1.39 0.22 4.90
C GLY A 43 0.79 -0.71 5.96
N ILE A 44 0.10 -1.77 5.55
CA ILE A 44 -0.39 -2.81 6.48
C ILE A 44 0.79 -3.71 6.88
N PRO A 45 1.12 -3.87 8.18
CA PRO A 45 2.18 -4.78 8.59
C PRO A 45 1.74 -6.24 8.40
N TYR A 46 2.60 -7.04 7.77
CA TYR A 46 2.34 -8.48 7.59
C TYR A 46 3.26 -9.38 8.44
N ALA A 47 4.30 -8.81 9.05
CA ALA A 47 5.24 -9.52 9.92
C ALA A 47 5.84 -8.55 10.95
N LYS A 48 6.44 -9.09 12.02
CA LYS A 48 7.20 -8.26 12.98
C LYS A 48 8.43 -7.63 12.31
N PRO A 49 8.88 -6.44 12.77
CA PRO A 49 10.09 -5.82 12.25
C PRO A 49 11.31 -6.76 12.36
N PRO A 50 12.06 -6.99 11.26
CA PRO A 50 13.20 -7.91 11.21
C PRO A 50 14.48 -7.28 11.78
N THR A 51 14.37 -6.63 12.93
CA THR A 51 15.44 -5.87 13.60
C THR A 51 16.04 -6.64 14.78
N GLY A 52 17.26 -6.28 15.17
CA GLY A 52 17.96 -6.86 16.32
C GLY A 52 18.08 -8.39 16.19
N GLU A 53 17.67 -9.12 17.23
CA GLU A 53 17.70 -10.59 17.26
C GLU A 53 16.86 -11.28 16.18
N ARG A 54 15.98 -10.56 15.47
CA ARG A 54 15.18 -11.09 14.35
C ARG A 54 15.87 -10.92 13.00
N ARG A 55 16.97 -10.16 12.93
CA ARG A 55 17.70 -9.96 11.69
C ARG A 55 18.26 -11.31 11.19
N PHE A 56 18.14 -11.55 9.88
CA PHE A 56 18.58 -12.79 9.22
C PHE A 56 17.85 -14.07 9.67
N LYS A 57 16.65 -13.93 10.26
CA LYS A 57 15.75 -15.05 10.58
C LYS A 57 14.49 -15.00 9.72
N LYS A 58 13.73 -16.10 9.71
CA LYS A 58 12.41 -16.12 9.06
C LYS A 58 11.50 -15.05 9.68
N PRO A 59 10.64 -14.37 8.90
CA PRO A 59 9.70 -13.40 9.44
C PRO A 59 8.76 -14.03 10.47
N GLU A 60 8.54 -13.34 11.58
CA GLU A 60 7.60 -13.76 12.61
C GLU A 60 6.21 -13.13 12.37
N ILE A 61 5.16 -13.85 12.76
CA ILE A 61 3.78 -13.36 12.72
C ILE A 61 3.65 -12.08 13.55
N ILE A 62 3.00 -11.06 12.98
CA ILE A 62 2.75 -9.79 13.66
C ILE A 62 1.89 -10.00 14.92
N THR A 63 2.20 -9.29 16.00
CA THR A 63 1.33 -9.26 17.17
C THR A 63 0.04 -8.53 16.82
N PRO A 64 -1.15 -9.11 17.08
CA PRO A 64 -2.40 -8.39 16.91
C PRO A 64 -2.41 -7.07 17.68
N TRP A 65 -2.98 -6.03 17.10
CA TRP A 65 -3.12 -4.72 17.73
C TRP A 65 -4.56 -4.49 18.21
N THR A 66 -4.70 -3.68 19.25
CA THR A 66 -6.00 -3.20 19.72
C THR A 66 -6.37 -1.90 19.02
N GLY A 67 -7.66 -1.67 18.79
CA GLY A 67 -8.17 -0.46 18.16
C GLY A 67 -7.97 -0.43 16.63
N ILE A 68 -7.97 0.78 16.07
CA ILE A 68 -7.96 1.00 14.62
C ILE A 68 -6.57 1.48 14.18
N MET A 69 -5.90 0.68 13.33
CA MET A 69 -4.65 1.07 12.71
C MET A 69 -4.90 1.90 11.45
N LYS A 70 -4.39 3.13 11.40
CA LYS A 70 -4.50 4.00 10.22
C LYS A 70 -3.52 3.57 9.13
N CYS A 71 -4.02 2.91 8.09
CA CYS A 71 -3.29 2.44 6.91
C CYS A 71 -3.50 3.38 5.72
N LYS A 72 -3.11 4.64 5.90
CA LYS A 72 -3.38 5.75 4.95
C LYS A 72 -2.14 6.25 4.23
N GLN A 73 -0.96 5.74 4.54
CA GLN A 73 0.31 6.21 3.98
C GLN A 73 1.23 5.02 3.72
N TYR A 74 2.05 5.13 2.68
CA TYR A 74 3.13 4.18 2.45
C TYR A 74 4.11 4.19 3.62
N ARG A 75 4.71 3.03 3.88
CA ARG A 75 5.72 2.84 4.93
C ARG A 75 7.12 2.78 4.33
N SER A 76 8.10 2.75 5.21
CA SER A 76 9.52 2.69 4.85
C SER A 76 9.84 1.53 3.92
N ARG A 77 10.76 1.77 2.99
CA ARG A 77 11.33 0.73 2.13
C ARG A 77 12.45 -0.01 2.86
N ALA A 78 12.80 -1.20 2.38
CA ALA A 78 13.96 -1.93 2.88
C ALA A 78 15.24 -1.11 2.69
N PRO A 79 16.26 -1.29 3.55
CA PRO A 79 17.57 -0.68 3.34
C PRO A 79 18.18 -1.13 2.01
N GLN A 80 18.45 -0.17 1.13
CA GLN A 80 18.99 -0.41 -0.21
C GLN A 80 19.70 0.84 -0.73
N LYS A 81 20.52 0.69 -1.77
CA LYS A 81 21.04 1.83 -2.52
C LYS A 81 19.90 2.43 -3.35
N ASP A 82 19.74 3.74 -3.29
CA ASP A 82 18.76 4.45 -4.12
C ASP A 82 19.45 4.95 -5.38
N PHE A 83 18.75 4.90 -6.51
CA PHE A 83 19.06 5.80 -7.62
C PHE A 83 18.66 7.23 -7.26
N PHE A 84 19.25 8.21 -7.93
CA PHE A 84 18.98 9.63 -7.66
C PHE A 84 17.47 9.94 -7.71
N TRP A 85 16.76 9.42 -8.72
CA TRP A 85 15.32 9.60 -8.91
C TRP A 85 14.48 8.96 -7.79
N ASP A 86 14.89 7.80 -7.26
CA ASP A 86 14.15 7.12 -6.19
C ASP A 86 14.08 7.96 -4.90
N ARG A 87 15.11 8.77 -4.64
CA ARG A 87 15.16 9.65 -3.46
C ARG A 87 14.15 10.79 -3.56
N ILE A 88 13.86 11.23 -4.77
CA ILE A 88 12.97 12.37 -5.04
C ILE A 88 11.53 11.88 -5.16
N ASP A 89 11.33 10.80 -5.93
CA ASP A 89 10.00 10.43 -6.42
C ASP A 89 9.19 9.57 -5.42
N LEU A 90 9.85 8.80 -4.55
CA LEU A 90 9.15 7.81 -3.73
C LEU A 90 8.54 8.39 -2.46
N GLY A 91 9.02 9.53 -1.97
CA GLY A 91 8.46 10.23 -0.81
C GLY A 91 8.50 9.46 0.52
N VAL A 92 9.21 8.33 0.60
CA VAL A 92 9.39 7.53 1.81
C VAL A 92 10.86 7.18 2.05
N GLY A 93 11.23 7.14 3.32
CA GLY A 93 12.57 6.75 3.77
C GLY A 93 12.82 5.23 3.68
N LYS A 94 13.95 4.82 4.26
CA LYS A 94 14.37 3.43 4.38
C LYS A 94 14.52 3.06 5.85
N ASN A 95 14.09 1.87 6.23
CA ASN A 95 14.21 1.34 7.58
C ASN A 95 14.22 -0.20 7.51
N GLU A 96 14.86 -0.89 8.45
CA GLU A 96 14.74 -2.35 8.56
C GLU A 96 13.32 -2.79 8.92
N ASP A 97 12.57 -1.96 9.64
CA ASP A 97 11.13 -2.08 9.75
C ASP A 97 10.45 -1.68 8.44
N CYS A 98 10.39 -2.63 7.50
CA CYS A 98 9.85 -2.44 6.15
C CYS A 98 8.88 -3.54 5.69
N LEU A 99 8.47 -4.46 6.57
CA LEU A 99 7.60 -5.59 6.22
C LEU A 99 6.12 -5.19 6.17
N TYR A 100 5.82 -4.33 5.20
CA TYR A 100 4.50 -3.77 4.95
C TYR A 100 4.01 -4.08 3.54
N LEU A 101 2.70 -4.23 3.39
CA LEU A 101 2.02 -4.39 2.10
C LEU A 101 0.98 -3.30 1.87
N ASN A 102 0.55 -3.17 0.62
CA ASN A 102 -0.46 -2.22 0.19
C ASN A 102 -1.57 -2.99 -0.54
N ILE A 103 -2.82 -2.63 -0.27
CA ILE A 103 -4.00 -3.24 -0.88
C ILE A 103 -4.81 -2.14 -1.57
N ILE A 104 -5.19 -2.40 -2.81
CA ILE A 104 -6.04 -1.54 -3.63
C ILE A 104 -7.22 -2.41 -4.05
N ILE A 105 -8.44 -1.98 -3.72
CA ILE A 105 -9.66 -2.74 -3.95
C ILE A 105 -10.63 -1.88 -4.76
N PRO A 106 -11.31 -2.44 -5.76
CA PRO A 106 -12.48 -1.78 -6.35
C PRO A 106 -13.51 -1.40 -5.28
N GLY A 107 -14.02 -0.17 -5.33
CA GLY A 107 -15.03 0.33 -4.39
C GLY A 107 -16.46 -0.09 -4.73
N TRP A 108 -16.65 -0.92 -5.76
CA TRP A 108 -17.93 -1.53 -6.14
C TRP A 108 -18.01 -3.00 -5.72
N LYS A 109 -19.19 -3.60 -5.84
CA LYS A 109 -19.39 -5.02 -5.53
C LYS A 109 -18.93 -5.90 -6.69
N PRO A 110 -18.35 -7.09 -6.44
CA PRO A 110 -18.06 -8.07 -7.48
C PRO A 110 -19.31 -8.42 -8.30
N GLN A 111 -19.12 -8.75 -9.58
CA GLN A 111 -20.17 -9.29 -10.43
C GLN A 111 -20.61 -10.68 -9.93
N SER A 112 -21.81 -11.12 -10.34
CA SER A 112 -22.43 -12.38 -9.88
C SER A 112 -21.60 -13.63 -10.20
N GLU A 113 -20.79 -13.59 -11.25
CA GLU A 113 -19.82 -14.64 -11.59
C GLU A 113 -18.72 -14.82 -10.54
N PHE A 114 -18.40 -13.77 -9.78
CA PHE A 114 -17.38 -13.77 -8.74
C PHE A 114 -17.99 -13.95 -7.34
N LYS A 115 -18.63 -15.10 -7.11
CA LYS A 115 -19.37 -15.42 -5.87
C LYS A 115 -18.54 -15.25 -4.59
N ASN A 116 -17.23 -15.47 -4.67
CA ASN A 116 -16.31 -15.43 -3.52
C ASN A 116 -15.53 -14.10 -3.40
N GLY A 117 -15.90 -13.07 -4.14
CA GLY A 117 -15.17 -11.80 -4.18
C GLY A 117 -14.33 -11.60 -5.45
N PHE A 118 -13.70 -10.44 -5.57
CA PHE A 118 -12.83 -10.13 -6.72
C PHE A 118 -11.62 -11.09 -6.80
N PRO A 119 -11.12 -11.39 -8.01
CA PRO A 119 -9.82 -12.04 -8.16
C PRO A 119 -8.70 -11.18 -7.56
N VAL A 120 -7.67 -11.82 -7.00
CA VAL A 120 -6.54 -11.15 -6.36
C VAL A 120 -5.31 -11.23 -7.26
N MET A 121 -4.73 -10.07 -7.58
CA MET A 121 -3.41 -9.98 -8.19
C MET A 121 -2.40 -9.61 -7.12
N PHE A 122 -1.42 -10.49 -6.89
CA PHE A 122 -0.33 -10.26 -5.95
C PHE A 122 0.95 -9.92 -6.72
N TYR A 123 1.53 -8.75 -6.46
CA TYR A 123 2.69 -8.25 -7.18
C TYR A 123 3.92 -8.19 -6.29
N ILE A 124 5.02 -8.79 -6.77
CA ILE A 124 6.34 -8.73 -6.16
C ILE A 124 7.20 -7.84 -7.06
N HIS A 125 7.78 -6.78 -6.49
CA HIS A 125 8.61 -5.87 -7.27
C HIS A 125 9.89 -6.54 -7.75
N GLY A 126 10.45 -6.02 -8.84
CA GLY A 126 11.75 -6.44 -9.35
C GLY A 126 12.92 -5.87 -8.54
N GLY A 127 14.03 -5.60 -9.21
CA GLY A 127 15.20 -4.98 -8.59
C GLY A 127 16.32 -5.95 -8.18
N GLY A 128 16.35 -7.14 -8.78
CA GLY A 128 17.48 -8.08 -8.66
C GLY A 128 17.81 -8.46 -7.22
N TYR A 129 16.81 -8.52 -6.34
CA TYR A 129 16.93 -8.80 -4.90
C TYR A 129 17.71 -7.76 -4.07
N MET A 130 18.09 -6.63 -4.68
CA MET A 130 18.95 -5.62 -4.05
C MET A 130 18.30 -4.25 -3.93
N ILE A 131 17.34 -3.94 -4.80
CA ILE A 131 16.70 -2.63 -4.92
C ILE A 131 15.18 -2.74 -5.16
N ASP A 132 14.53 -1.58 -5.31
CA ASP A 132 13.09 -1.39 -5.58
C ASP A 132 12.17 -1.54 -4.35
N SER A 133 10.88 -1.27 -4.50
CA SER A 133 9.87 -1.39 -3.44
C SER A 133 8.45 -1.33 -4.00
N ALA A 134 7.48 -1.82 -3.22
CA ALA A 134 6.06 -1.66 -3.54
C ALA A 134 5.61 -0.18 -3.72
N VAL A 135 6.32 0.78 -3.13
CA VAL A 135 5.96 2.22 -3.19
C VAL A 135 6.09 2.79 -4.61
N LYS A 136 7.02 2.26 -5.41
CA LYS A 136 7.22 2.69 -6.80
C LYS A 136 5.99 2.44 -7.69
N TYR A 137 5.20 1.43 -7.32
CA TYR A 137 3.95 1.01 -7.96
C TYR A 137 2.73 1.68 -7.31
N HIS A 138 2.90 2.95 -6.95
CA HIS A 138 1.91 3.80 -6.32
C HIS A 138 0.47 3.55 -6.79
N TYR A 139 -0.52 3.61 -5.90
CA TYR A 139 -1.90 3.19 -6.18
C TYR A 139 -2.51 3.92 -7.39
N SER A 140 -2.11 5.17 -7.63
CA SER A 140 -2.55 5.98 -8.77
C SER A 140 -2.05 5.47 -10.13
N LYS A 141 -1.06 4.59 -10.16
CA LYS A 141 -0.56 3.93 -11.38
C LYS A 141 -1.33 2.64 -11.71
N ILE A 142 -1.96 2.02 -10.70
CA ILE A 142 -2.70 0.77 -10.84
C ILE A 142 -4.19 1.04 -11.04
N ALA A 143 -4.75 2.03 -10.33
CA ALA A 143 -6.18 2.31 -10.28
C ALA A 143 -6.76 3.14 -11.46
N LYS A 144 -6.09 3.14 -12.62
CA LYS A 144 -6.51 3.89 -13.81
C LYS A 144 -7.35 3.05 -14.75
#